data_AF-A0A2V5M2F0-F1
#
_entry.id   AF-A0A2V5M2F0-F1
#
_cell.length_a   1.000
_cell.length_b   1.000
_cell.length_c   1.000
_cell.angle_alpha   90.00
_cell.angle_beta   90.00
_cell.angle_gamma   90.00
#
_symmetry.space_group_name_H-M   'P 1'
#
loop_
_entity.id
_entity.type
_entity.pdbx_description
1 polymer ?
#
loop_
_entity_poly.entity_id
_entity_poly.type
_entity_poly.pdbx_seq_one_letter_code
_entity_poly.pdbx_strand_id
1 'polypeptide(L)'
;LYELREHSAGLNCGRWDYIFSCIKKFRNKRDFLLADRALITMTTHFMHSYSLLCIKTCHRRNIFAMGGMAAQIPVKNDPKANEEAFAKVRADKEREASDGHDGTWVAHPGMVQLATDAFDRLMPQPNQIDKKREDVVVTAKDLLAFGPREPITEQGLRTNVSVGVQYLEAWLRGSGAVPIFNLMEDAATAEISRAQVWQWIRHPDGRLSDGRKVTKELFRTVLDEELDKIQAIRGPEAFAKGKFEAARALFDQITTDDQFVEFLTLPGYEKLD
;
A
#
# COMPACT_ATOMS: atom_id res chain seq x y z
N LEU A 1 -2.55 -14.55 -18.26
CA LEU A 1 -3.83 -14.72 -18.99
C LEU A 1 -3.80 -15.89 -19.96
N TYR A 2 -2.99 -15.90 -21.01
CA TYR A 2 -2.97 -17.02 -21.97
C TYR A 2 -2.66 -18.39 -21.32
N GLU A 3 -1.67 -18.42 -20.42
CA GLU A 3 -1.32 -19.64 -19.65
C GLU A 3 -2.44 -20.13 -18.72
N LEU A 4 -3.35 -19.25 -18.30
CA LEU A 4 -4.47 -19.56 -17.41
C LEU A 4 -5.83 -19.43 -18.12
N ARG A 5 -5.86 -19.48 -19.46
CA ARG A 5 -7.04 -19.09 -20.26
C ARG A 5 -8.31 -19.89 -19.95
N GLU A 6 -8.18 -21.13 -19.48
CA GLU A 6 -9.31 -22.01 -19.13
C GLU A 6 -9.85 -21.76 -17.71
N HIS A 7 -9.13 -21.00 -16.88
CA HIS A 7 -9.41 -20.85 -15.45
C HIS A 7 -9.39 -19.39 -14.96
N SER A 8 -8.98 -18.45 -15.81
CA SER A 8 -8.86 -17.05 -15.44
C SER A 8 -10.21 -16.34 -15.52
N ALA A 9 -10.59 -15.67 -14.43
CA ALA A 9 -11.76 -14.81 -14.36
C ALA A 9 -11.43 -13.31 -14.44
N GLY A 10 -10.16 -12.95 -14.69
CA GLY A 10 -9.74 -11.55 -14.69
C GLY A 10 -8.37 -11.31 -14.07
N LEU A 11 -8.06 -10.03 -13.90
CA LEU A 11 -6.91 -9.52 -13.14
C LEU A 11 -7.38 -8.42 -12.17
N ASN A 12 -6.58 -8.11 -11.16
CA ASN A 12 -6.83 -7.06 -10.18
C ASN A 12 -5.68 -6.05 -10.14
N CYS A 13 -6.03 -4.78 -9.98
CA CYS A 13 -5.07 -3.71 -9.72
C CYS A 13 -4.86 -3.51 -8.21
N GLY A 14 -3.66 -3.81 -7.70
CA GLY A 14 -3.23 -3.48 -6.34
C GLY A 14 -2.29 -2.26 -6.27
N ARG A 15 -2.23 -1.60 -5.10
CA ARG A 15 -1.32 -0.48 -4.83
C ARG A 15 -0.07 -0.90 -4.04
N TRP A 16 -0.23 -1.38 -2.82
CA TRP A 16 0.90 -1.62 -1.91
C TRP A 16 1.85 -2.71 -2.39
N ASP A 17 1.34 -3.90 -2.75
CA ASP A 17 2.17 -4.97 -3.30
C ASP A 17 2.88 -4.56 -4.60
N TYR A 18 2.22 -3.77 -5.45
CA TYR A 18 2.81 -3.34 -6.71
C TYR A 18 3.99 -2.38 -6.49
N ILE A 19 3.82 -1.37 -5.64
CA ILE A 19 4.89 -0.41 -5.32
C ILE A 19 6.00 -1.10 -4.53
N PHE A 20 5.65 -2.00 -3.60
CA PHE A 20 6.62 -2.85 -2.89
C PHE A 20 7.45 -3.68 -3.87
N SER A 21 6.81 -4.33 -4.83
CA SER A 21 7.48 -5.09 -5.89
C SER A 21 8.39 -4.21 -6.74
N CYS A 22 7.95 -2.99 -7.09
CA CYS A 22 8.81 -2.03 -7.77
C CYS A 22 10.06 -1.72 -6.93
N ILE A 23 9.90 -1.40 -5.64
CA ILE A 23 11.04 -1.17 -4.76
C ILE A 23 11.97 -2.38 -4.73
N LYS A 24 11.41 -3.56 -4.50
CA LYS A 24 12.16 -4.81 -4.44
C LYS A 24 12.94 -5.07 -5.73
N LYS A 25 12.33 -4.94 -6.91
CA LYS A 25 12.97 -5.26 -8.20
C LYS A 25 13.97 -4.20 -8.64
N PHE A 26 13.72 -2.92 -8.36
CA PHE A 26 14.57 -1.82 -8.79
C PHE A 26 15.49 -1.28 -7.69
N ARG A 27 15.57 -1.93 -6.52
CA ARG A 27 16.37 -1.52 -5.35
C ARG A 27 17.83 -1.12 -5.61
N ASN A 28 18.45 -1.67 -6.65
CA ASN A 28 19.85 -1.41 -7.00
C ASN A 28 20.01 -0.32 -8.10
N LYS A 29 18.91 0.25 -8.60
CA LYS A 29 18.92 1.30 -9.63
C LYS A 29 19.04 2.67 -8.96
N ARG A 30 20.11 3.40 -9.32
CA ARG A 30 20.44 4.71 -8.72
C ARG A 30 19.51 5.85 -9.14
N ASP A 31 18.74 5.65 -10.20
CA ASP A 31 17.74 6.59 -10.71
C ASP A 31 16.33 6.31 -10.15
N PHE A 32 16.17 5.23 -9.38
CA PHE A 32 14.90 4.81 -8.81
C PHE A 32 14.82 5.12 -7.32
N LEU A 33 14.03 6.15 -7.01
CA LEU A 33 13.66 6.58 -5.67
C LEU A 33 12.18 6.93 -5.65
N LEU A 34 11.48 6.61 -4.58
CA LEU A 34 10.09 7.02 -4.38
C LEU A 34 9.99 7.95 -3.17
N ALA A 35 9.11 8.95 -3.29
CA ALA A 35 8.63 9.80 -2.21
C ALA A 35 7.86 8.99 -1.16
N ASP A 36 7.31 9.68 -0.16
CA ASP A 36 6.36 9.09 0.79
C ASP A 36 5.30 8.23 0.07
N ARG A 37 5.08 6.98 0.52
CA ARG A 37 4.18 6.02 -0.17
C ARG A 37 2.75 6.56 -0.34
N ALA A 38 2.31 7.45 0.55
CA ALA A 38 1.02 8.12 0.48
C ALA A 38 0.85 8.95 -0.81
N LEU A 39 1.95 9.53 -1.33
CA LEU A 39 1.99 10.33 -2.56
C LEU A 39 2.06 9.48 -3.83
N ILE A 40 2.43 8.20 -3.70
CA ILE A 40 2.44 7.26 -4.82
C ILE A 40 1.03 6.71 -5.03
N THR A 41 0.12 7.56 -5.50
CA THR A 41 -1.31 7.26 -5.69
C THR A 41 -1.56 6.53 -7.02
N MET A 42 -2.76 5.98 -7.18
CA MET A 42 -3.20 5.38 -8.45
C MET A 42 -3.29 6.38 -9.62
N THR A 43 -3.18 7.68 -9.34
CA THR A 43 -3.16 8.77 -10.34
C THR A 43 -1.75 9.18 -10.76
N THR A 44 -0.70 8.69 -10.10
CA THR A 44 0.68 8.89 -10.59
C THR A 44 0.87 8.19 -11.94
N HIS A 45 1.71 8.76 -12.82
CA HIS A 45 1.80 8.33 -14.24
C HIS A 45 1.97 6.83 -14.41
N PHE A 46 2.94 6.23 -13.71
CA PHE A 46 3.23 4.80 -13.85
C PHE A 46 2.11 3.92 -13.28
N MET A 47 1.47 4.33 -12.17
CA MET A 47 0.35 3.59 -11.57
C MET A 47 -0.91 3.67 -12.44
N HIS A 48 -1.20 4.85 -13.00
CA HIS A 48 -2.35 5.03 -13.88
C HIS A 48 -2.14 4.28 -15.20
N SER A 49 -0.94 4.37 -15.78
CA SER A 49 -0.55 3.60 -16.97
C SER A 49 -0.67 2.09 -16.75
N TYR A 50 -0.23 1.60 -15.58
CA TYR A 50 -0.43 0.22 -15.15
C TYR A 50 -1.92 -0.16 -15.11
N SER A 51 -2.75 0.67 -14.47
CA SER A 51 -4.19 0.43 -14.36
C SER A 51 -4.87 0.35 -15.73
N LEU A 52 -4.61 1.34 -16.58
CA LEU A 52 -5.18 1.42 -17.93
C LEU A 52 -4.73 0.24 -18.81
N LEU A 53 -3.46 -0.17 -18.71
CA LEU A 53 -2.97 -1.34 -19.43
C LEU A 53 -3.63 -2.64 -18.94
N CYS A 54 -3.87 -2.77 -17.63
CA CYS A 54 -4.59 -3.90 -17.05
C CYS A 54 -6.00 -4.00 -17.64
N ILE A 55 -6.77 -2.91 -17.60
CA ILE A 55 -8.13 -2.81 -18.18
C ILE A 55 -8.11 -3.20 -19.65
N LYS A 56 -7.30 -2.52 -20.48
CA LYS A 56 -7.19 -2.80 -21.92
C LYS A 56 -6.88 -4.27 -22.18
N THR A 57 -5.95 -4.84 -21.40
CA THR A 57 -5.49 -6.22 -21.59
C THR A 57 -6.57 -7.24 -21.22
N CYS A 58 -7.28 -7.04 -20.12
CA CYS A 58 -8.39 -7.90 -19.70
C CYS A 58 -9.55 -7.81 -20.70
N HIS A 59 -9.98 -6.60 -21.07
CA HIS A 59 -11.15 -6.40 -21.92
C HIS A 59 -10.92 -6.90 -23.35
N ARG A 60 -9.70 -6.79 -23.88
CA ARG A 60 -9.31 -7.42 -25.15
C ARG A 60 -9.46 -8.95 -25.12
N ARG A 61 -9.43 -9.57 -23.94
CA ARG A 61 -9.59 -11.02 -23.73
C ARG A 61 -10.96 -11.39 -23.17
N ASN A 62 -11.91 -10.45 -23.12
CA ASN A 62 -13.27 -10.64 -22.62
C ASN A 62 -13.34 -11.17 -21.18
N ILE A 63 -12.49 -10.64 -20.30
CA ILE A 63 -12.48 -10.96 -18.86
C ILE A 63 -12.46 -9.69 -18.03
N PHE A 64 -12.73 -9.83 -16.73
CA PHE A 64 -12.82 -8.72 -15.79
C PHE A 64 -11.45 -8.06 -15.48
N ALA A 65 -11.45 -6.75 -15.31
CA ALA A 65 -10.41 -5.93 -14.73
C ALA A 65 -10.91 -5.30 -13.42
N MET A 66 -10.44 -5.79 -12.29
CA MET A 66 -10.84 -5.28 -10.97
C MET A 66 -9.97 -4.11 -10.52
N GLY A 67 -10.59 -3.08 -9.95
CA GLY A 67 -9.95 -1.93 -9.31
C GLY A 67 -9.36 -2.26 -7.94
N GLY A 68 -8.86 -1.24 -7.25
CA GLY A 68 -8.09 -1.39 -6.01
C GLY A 68 -8.91 -1.37 -4.73
N MET A 69 -8.21 -1.57 -3.62
CA MET A 69 -8.76 -1.57 -2.26
C MET A 69 -9.06 -0.14 -1.76
N ALA A 70 -10.20 0.04 -1.10
CA ALA A 70 -10.44 1.11 -0.12
C ALA A 70 -10.44 0.52 1.29
N ALA A 71 -9.39 0.81 2.05
CA ALA A 71 -9.12 0.21 3.36
C ALA A 71 -9.76 0.99 4.54
N GLN A 72 -10.49 2.07 4.26
CA GLN A 72 -11.01 2.99 5.27
C GLN A 72 -12.01 2.30 6.22
N ILE A 73 -11.80 2.51 7.51
CA ILE A 73 -12.71 2.13 8.59
C ILE A 73 -13.40 3.42 9.08
N PRO A 74 -14.74 3.47 9.16
CA PRO A 74 -15.44 4.63 9.72
C PRO A 74 -14.95 4.99 11.12
N VAL A 75 -14.60 6.27 11.31
CA VAL A 75 -14.14 6.82 12.59
C VAL A 75 -15.33 7.03 13.51
N LYS A 76 -15.31 6.42 14.68
CA LYS A 76 -16.38 6.55 15.66
C LYS A 76 -16.45 7.98 16.19
N ASN A 77 -17.65 8.56 16.19
CA ASN A 77 -17.93 9.90 16.72
C ASN A 77 -17.16 11.06 16.04
N ASP A 78 -16.67 10.87 14.81
CA ASP A 78 -16.02 11.94 14.04
C ASP A 78 -16.62 12.05 12.63
N PRO A 79 -17.76 12.74 12.48
CA PRO A 79 -18.42 12.91 11.19
C PRO A 79 -17.54 13.62 10.16
N LYS A 80 -16.71 14.56 10.59
CA LYS A 80 -15.84 15.35 9.69
C LYS A 80 -14.71 14.48 9.11
N ALA A 81 -14.03 13.71 9.96
CA ALA A 81 -13.00 12.77 9.47
C ALA A 81 -13.61 11.73 8.51
N ASN A 82 -14.83 11.26 8.78
CA ASN A 82 -15.54 10.36 7.89
C ASN A 82 -15.89 11.03 6.55
N GLU A 83 -16.39 12.26 6.55
CA GLU A 83 -16.72 12.99 5.33
C GLU A 83 -15.49 13.14 4.43
N GLU A 84 -14.35 13.58 4.98
CA GLU A 84 -13.10 13.72 4.24
C GLU A 84 -12.57 12.37 3.70
N ALA A 85 -12.64 11.32 4.50
CA ALA A 85 -12.22 9.98 4.08
C ALA A 85 -13.13 9.41 2.99
N PHE A 86 -14.45 9.57 3.14
CA PHE A 86 -15.43 9.02 2.20
C PHE A 86 -15.42 9.78 0.87
N ALA A 87 -15.17 11.10 0.90
CA ALA A 87 -14.97 11.88 -0.32
C ALA A 87 -13.78 11.35 -1.14
N LYS A 88 -12.67 11.00 -0.48
CA LYS A 88 -11.50 10.38 -1.14
C LYS A 88 -11.84 9.01 -1.72
N VAL A 89 -12.51 8.15 -0.94
CA VAL A 89 -12.94 6.82 -1.43
C VAL A 89 -13.88 6.96 -2.63
N ARG A 90 -14.86 7.86 -2.57
CA ARG A 90 -15.78 8.15 -3.68
C ARG A 90 -15.01 8.56 -4.93
N ALA A 91 -14.14 9.56 -4.83
CA ALA A 91 -13.34 10.03 -5.97
C ALA A 91 -12.46 8.90 -6.56
N ASP A 92 -11.89 8.05 -5.71
CA ASP A 92 -11.11 6.89 -6.15
C ASP A 92 -11.96 5.87 -6.91
N LYS A 93 -13.16 5.53 -6.41
CA LYS A 93 -14.05 4.56 -7.06
C LYS A 93 -14.67 5.10 -8.34
N GLU A 94 -15.01 6.39 -8.35
CA GLU A 94 -15.51 7.06 -9.55
C GLU A 94 -14.45 7.09 -10.66
N ARG A 95 -13.18 7.34 -10.33
CA ARG A 95 -12.08 7.21 -11.29
C ARG A 95 -11.98 5.79 -11.83
N GLU A 96 -11.99 4.77 -10.95
CA GLU A 96 -11.86 3.37 -11.37
C GLU A 96 -12.99 2.96 -12.34
N ALA A 97 -14.23 3.27 -12.00
CA ALA A 97 -15.37 3.04 -12.88
C ALA A 97 -15.23 3.83 -14.20
N SER A 98 -14.84 5.10 -14.13
CA SER A 98 -14.63 5.96 -15.31
C SER A 98 -13.51 5.45 -16.21
N ASP A 99 -12.44 4.87 -15.67
CA ASP A 99 -11.34 4.30 -16.44
C ASP A 99 -11.75 3.00 -17.15
N GLY A 100 -12.65 2.22 -16.56
CA GLY A 100 -13.14 0.98 -17.17
C GLY A 100 -13.03 -0.25 -16.29
N HIS A 101 -12.75 -0.13 -14.99
CA HIS A 101 -12.80 -1.31 -14.12
C HIS A 101 -14.22 -1.87 -14.02
N ASP A 102 -14.34 -3.19 -13.89
CA ASP A 102 -15.63 -3.88 -13.79
C ASP A 102 -16.14 -4.01 -12.34
N GLY A 103 -15.32 -3.59 -11.38
CA GLY A 103 -15.63 -3.64 -9.96
C GLY A 103 -14.44 -3.17 -9.13
N THR A 104 -14.61 -3.15 -7.81
CA THR A 104 -13.60 -2.61 -6.88
C THR A 104 -13.62 -3.35 -5.55
N TRP A 105 -12.63 -3.08 -4.69
CA TRP A 105 -12.50 -3.70 -3.36
C TRP A 105 -12.71 -2.70 -2.22
N VAL A 106 -13.29 -3.20 -1.13
CA VAL A 106 -13.44 -2.51 0.16
C VAL A 106 -13.06 -3.45 1.29
N ALA A 107 -12.47 -2.93 2.37
CA ALA A 107 -12.07 -3.74 3.53
C ALA A 107 -13.08 -3.72 4.68
N HIS A 108 -14.07 -2.82 4.64
CA HIS A 108 -15.04 -2.63 5.71
C HIS A 108 -16.46 -2.55 5.14
N PRO A 109 -17.47 -3.23 5.74
CA PRO A 109 -18.85 -3.22 5.26
C PRO A 109 -19.45 -1.81 5.10
N GLY A 110 -19.07 -0.88 5.97
CA GLY A 110 -19.51 0.52 5.90
C GLY A 110 -19.10 1.25 4.61
N MET A 111 -18.15 0.71 3.83
CA MET A 111 -17.73 1.28 2.55
C MET A 111 -18.47 0.67 1.35
N VAL A 112 -19.25 -0.40 1.55
CA VAL A 112 -19.92 -1.13 0.47
C VAL A 112 -20.87 -0.23 -0.30
N GLN A 113 -21.83 0.42 0.38
CA GLN A 113 -22.81 1.28 -0.30
C GLN A 113 -22.14 2.43 -1.06
N LEU A 114 -21.12 3.05 -0.46
CA LEU A 114 -20.37 4.14 -1.08
C LEU A 114 -19.71 3.70 -2.40
N ALA A 115 -19.10 2.51 -2.42
CA ALA A 115 -18.48 1.95 -3.61
C ALA A 115 -19.54 1.52 -4.64
N THR A 116 -20.63 0.89 -4.20
CA THR A 116 -21.77 0.50 -5.05
C THR A 116 -22.36 1.73 -5.76
N ASP A 117 -22.66 2.80 -5.02
CA ASP A 117 -23.24 4.04 -5.60
C ASP A 117 -22.34 4.63 -6.69
N ALA A 118 -21.01 4.59 -6.51
CA ALA A 118 -20.06 5.09 -7.51
C ALA A 118 -20.07 4.24 -8.79
N PHE A 119 -20.12 2.91 -8.65
CA PHE A 119 -20.16 1.99 -9.78
C PHE A 119 -21.53 1.96 -10.45
N ASP A 120 -22.65 1.88 -9.72
CA ASP A 120 -24.01 1.91 -10.30
C ASP A 120 -24.24 3.16 -11.16
N ARG A 121 -23.69 4.30 -10.74
CA ARG A 121 -23.82 5.57 -11.47
C ARG A 121 -23.01 5.61 -12.77
N LEU A 122 -21.81 5.02 -12.79
CA LEU A 122 -20.85 5.16 -13.90
C LEU A 122 -20.73 3.90 -14.77
N MET A 123 -21.19 2.77 -14.25
CA MET A 123 -21.26 1.44 -14.84
C MET A 123 -22.68 0.87 -14.61
N PRO A 124 -23.69 1.36 -15.35
CA PRO A 124 -25.07 0.87 -15.20
C PRO A 124 -25.27 -0.55 -15.75
N GLN A 125 -24.29 -1.08 -16.48
CA GLN A 125 -24.27 -2.44 -16.98
C GLN A 125 -23.65 -3.38 -15.93
N PRO A 126 -23.86 -4.71 -16.02
CA PRO A 126 -23.27 -5.66 -15.07
C PRO A 126 -21.73 -5.63 -15.00
N ASN A 127 -21.08 -5.14 -16.07
CA ASN A 127 -19.63 -4.96 -16.19
C ASN A 127 -19.31 -3.99 -17.35
N GLN A 128 -18.03 -3.70 -17.58
CA GLN A 128 -17.51 -2.85 -18.65
C GLN A 128 -16.60 -3.58 -19.63
N ILE A 129 -16.70 -4.91 -19.77
CA ILE A 129 -15.83 -5.72 -20.63
C ILE A 129 -15.82 -5.23 -22.08
N ASP A 130 -16.91 -4.63 -22.57
CA ASP A 130 -17.03 -4.07 -23.92
C ASP A 130 -16.24 -2.77 -24.11
N LYS A 131 -15.82 -2.10 -23.04
CA LYS A 131 -14.96 -0.92 -23.08
C LYS A 131 -13.52 -1.32 -23.35
N LYS A 132 -13.20 -1.63 -24.61
CA LYS A 132 -11.90 -2.21 -25.02
C LYS A 132 -10.67 -1.32 -24.80
N ARG A 133 -10.87 -0.03 -24.49
CA ARG A 133 -9.80 0.96 -24.29
C ARG A 133 -8.76 0.96 -25.44
N GLU A 134 -9.25 0.96 -26.68
CA GLU A 134 -8.37 1.00 -27.86
C GLU A 134 -7.52 2.28 -27.91
N ASP A 135 -8.03 3.37 -27.32
CA ASP A 135 -7.38 4.66 -27.10
C ASP A 135 -6.10 4.58 -26.24
N VAL A 136 -5.99 3.58 -25.35
CA VAL A 136 -4.88 3.49 -24.41
C VAL A 136 -3.64 2.92 -25.09
N VAL A 137 -2.56 3.70 -25.18
CA VAL A 137 -1.25 3.23 -25.63
C VAL A 137 -0.25 3.39 -24.49
N VAL A 138 0.11 2.28 -23.84
CA VAL A 138 1.07 2.25 -22.73
C VAL A 138 2.34 1.56 -23.18
N THR A 139 3.48 2.21 -22.96
CA THR A 139 4.81 1.67 -23.25
C THR A 139 5.49 1.18 -21.97
N ALA A 140 6.59 0.44 -22.12
CA ALA A 140 7.44 0.09 -20.97
C ALA A 140 8.00 1.33 -20.25
N LYS A 141 8.23 2.43 -20.98
CA LYS A 141 8.71 3.69 -20.39
C LYS A 141 7.66 4.29 -19.45
N ASP A 142 6.38 4.19 -19.79
CA ASP A 142 5.30 4.71 -18.95
C ASP A 142 5.19 3.93 -17.64
N LEU A 143 5.32 2.60 -17.70
CA LEU A 143 5.30 1.72 -16.53
C LEU A 143 6.53 1.88 -15.62
N LEU A 144 7.64 2.38 -16.18
CA LEU A 144 8.90 2.60 -15.46
C LEU A 144 9.16 4.09 -15.15
N ALA A 145 8.22 4.99 -15.47
CA ALA A 145 8.30 6.40 -15.13
C ALA A 145 7.95 6.61 -13.65
N PHE A 146 8.78 6.03 -12.78
CA PHE A 146 8.59 6.03 -11.34
C PHE A 146 8.63 7.45 -10.77
N GLY A 147 7.66 7.74 -9.90
CA GLY A 147 7.63 8.99 -9.18
C GLY A 147 6.32 9.22 -8.44
N PRO A 148 6.23 10.32 -7.68
CA PRO A 148 7.30 11.30 -7.44
C PRO A 148 8.47 10.75 -6.60
N ARG A 149 9.64 11.41 -6.69
CA ARG A 149 10.84 11.10 -5.87
C ARG A 149 10.82 11.83 -4.52
N GLU A 150 10.09 12.94 -4.44
CA GLU A 150 9.99 13.84 -3.28
C GLU A 150 8.54 14.30 -3.08
N PRO A 151 8.19 14.81 -1.88
CA PRO A 151 9.01 14.82 -0.67
C PRO A 151 9.11 13.44 0.01
N ILE A 152 10.23 13.22 0.67
CA ILE A 152 10.35 12.23 1.75
C ILE A 152 10.22 13.02 3.04
N THR A 153 9.22 12.77 3.87
CA THR A 153 9.00 13.56 5.09
C THR A 153 9.32 12.76 6.35
N GLU A 154 9.67 13.45 7.44
CA GLU A 154 9.79 12.80 8.75
C GLU A 154 8.47 12.12 9.14
N GLN A 155 7.33 12.76 8.85
CA GLN A 155 6.02 12.19 9.12
C GLN A 155 5.77 10.91 8.31
N GLY A 156 6.20 10.86 7.05
CA GLY A 156 6.16 9.67 6.21
C GLY A 156 7.02 8.53 6.78
N LEU A 157 8.24 8.84 7.23
CA LEU A 157 9.11 7.89 7.93
C LEU A 157 8.45 7.37 9.21
N ARG A 158 7.97 8.24 10.10
CA ARG A 158 7.27 7.86 11.34
C ARG A 158 6.05 6.99 11.06
N THR A 159 5.27 7.33 10.05
CA THR A 159 4.09 6.55 9.64
C THR A 159 4.49 5.15 9.18
N ASN A 160 5.52 5.01 8.35
CA ASN A 160 6.02 3.70 7.93
C ASN A 160 6.50 2.86 9.12
N VAL A 161 7.24 3.47 10.04
CA VAL A 161 7.77 2.81 11.23
C VAL A 161 6.64 2.34 12.15
N SER A 162 5.73 3.25 12.50
CA SER A 162 4.61 2.99 13.41
C SER A 162 3.65 1.93 12.85
N VAL A 163 3.26 2.03 11.58
CA VAL A 163 2.37 1.05 10.94
C VAL A 163 3.06 -0.31 10.79
N GLY A 164 4.32 -0.32 10.35
CA GLY A 164 5.07 -1.56 10.15
C GLY A 164 5.24 -2.37 11.42
N VAL A 165 5.62 -1.73 12.54
CA VAL A 165 5.82 -2.43 13.81
C VAL A 165 4.50 -2.87 14.46
N GLN A 166 3.44 -2.06 14.38
CA GLN A 166 2.12 -2.43 14.91
C GLN A 166 1.50 -3.58 14.11
N TYR A 167 1.63 -3.58 12.78
CA TYR A 167 1.16 -4.68 11.96
C TYR A 167 1.89 -5.97 12.30
N LEU A 168 3.22 -5.92 12.37
CA LEU A 168 4.03 -7.09 12.64
C LEU A 168 3.78 -7.68 14.04
N GLU A 169 3.57 -6.82 15.05
CA GLU A 169 3.15 -7.24 16.38
C GLU A 169 1.84 -8.03 16.35
N ALA A 170 0.83 -7.52 15.65
CA ALA A 170 -0.47 -8.17 15.54
C ALA A 170 -0.38 -9.47 14.73
N TRP A 171 0.42 -9.49 13.66
CA TRP A 171 0.66 -10.67 12.84
C TRP A 171 1.33 -11.79 13.65
N LEU A 172 2.34 -11.46 14.48
CA LEU A 172 2.99 -12.42 15.38
C LEU A 172 2.08 -12.97 16.47
N ARG A 173 0.97 -12.27 16.76
CA ARG A 173 -0.14 -12.76 17.61
C ARG A 173 -1.21 -13.53 16.85
N GLY A 174 -1.02 -13.79 15.55
CA GLY A 174 -1.94 -14.55 14.71
C GLY A 174 -3.01 -13.71 14.01
N SER A 175 -2.90 -12.37 13.99
CA SER A 175 -3.87 -11.48 13.32
C SER A 175 -3.27 -10.82 12.08
N GLY A 176 -3.69 -11.25 10.89
CA GLY A 176 -3.19 -10.72 9.61
C GLY A 176 -3.97 -9.53 9.02
N ALA A 177 -5.16 -9.22 9.56
CA ALA A 177 -5.97 -8.04 9.22
C ALA A 177 -6.07 -7.15 10.46
N VAL A 178 -5.53 -5.93 10.39
CA VAL A 178 -5.23 -5.14 11.59
C VAL A 178 -5.73 -3.70 11.41
N PRO A 179 -6.63 -3.20 12.27
CA PRO A 179 -7.02 -1.80 12.24
C PRO A 179 -5.90 -0.91 12.80
N ILE A 180 -5.30 -0.07 11.96
CA ILE A 180 -4.24 0.89 12.34
C ILE A 180 -4.62 2.25 11.74
N PHE A 181 -4.69 3.30 12.58
CA PHE A 181 -5.08 4.65 12.16
C PHE A 181 -6.37 4.72 11.30
N ASN A 182 -7.38 3.91 11.67
CA ASN A 182 -8.66 3.78 10.96
C ASN A 182 -8.54 3.23 9.52
N LEU A 183 -7.47 2.50 9.23
CA LEU A 183 -7.30 1.70 8.01
C LEU A 183 -7.22 0.22 8.40
N MET A 184 -7.86 -0.65 7.61
CA MET A 184 -7.69 -2.09 7.73
C MET A 184 -6.43 -2.51 6.97
N GLU A 185 -5.35 -2.74 7.69
CA GLU A 185 -4.04 -3.03 7.13
C GLU A 185 -3.78 -4.53 7.02
N ASP A 186 -3.06 -4.92 5.97
CA ASP A 186 -2.57 -6.27 5.71
C ASP A 186 -1.03 -6.29 5.56
N ALA A 187 -0.48 -7.44 5.17
CA ALA A 187 0.97 -7.62 5.09
C ALA A 187 1.61 -6.70 4.05
N ALA A 188 0.90 -6.38 2.96
CA ALA A 188 1.43 -5.51 1.92
C ALA A 188 1.71 -4.10 2.45
N THR A 189 0.92 -3.61 3.42
CA THR A 189 1.18 -2.33 4.08
C THR A 189 2.49 -2.35 4.87
N ALA A 190 2.78 -3.42 5.62
CA ALA A 190 4.04 -3.56 6.34
C ALA A 190 5.23 -3.75 5.38
N GLU A 191 5.03 -4.47 4.27
CA GLU A 191 6.03 -4.66 3.22
C GLU A 191 6.43 -3.35 2.56
N ILE A 192 5.47 -2.54 2.12
CA ILE A 192 5.80 -1.24 1.52
C ILE A 192 6.44 -0.30 2.55
N SER A 193 6.01 -0.35 3.81
CA SER A 193 6.56 0.48 4.89
C SER A 193 8.04 0.18 5.13
N ARG A 194 8.42 -1.08 5.35
CA ARG A 194 9.83 -1.45 5.54
C ARG A 194 10.66 -1.30 4.27
N ALA A 195 10.10 -1.59 3.10
CA ALA A 195 10.80 -1.46 1.82
C ALA A 195 11.15 0.00 1.50
N GLN A 196 10.22 0.92 1.76
CA GLN A 196 10.44 2.35 1.54
C GLN A 196 11.54 2.90 2.46
N VAL A 197 11.52 2.55 3.75
CA VAL A 197 12.58 2.94 4.69
C VAL A 197 13.92 2.32 4.28
N TRP A 198 13.93 1.03 3.91
CA TRP A 198 15.13 0.34 3.42
C TRP A 198 15.74 1.05 2.19
N GLN A 199 14.88 1.50 1.26
CA GLN A 199 15.30 2.25 0.07
C GLN A 199 15.91 3.59 0.46
N TRP A 200 15.24 4.35 1.35
CA TRP A 200 15.71 5.66 1.77
C TRP A 200 17.04 5.60 2.53
N ILE A 201 17.26 4.58 3.36
CA ILE A 201 18.55 4.37 4.05
C ILE A 201 19.70 4.26 3.03
N ARG A 202 19.48 3.56 1.91
CA ARG A 202 20.54 3.18 0.96
C ARG A 202 20.71 4.12 -0.21
N HIS A 203 19.64 4.77 -0.65
CA HIS A 203 19.69 5.66 -1.80
C HIS A 203 20.40 6.97 -1.42
N PRO A 204 21.37 7.50 -2.19
CA PRO A 204 22.10 8.72 -1.82
C PRO A 204 21.17 9.92 -1.55
N ASP A 205 20.11 10.05 -2.35
CA ASP A 205 19.09 11.10 -2.23
C ASP A 205 17.94 10.77 -1.26
N GLY A 206 18.02 9.67 -0.50
CA GLY A 206 17.03 9.35 0.52
C GLY A 206 17.15 10.28 1.74
N ARG A 207 16.75 11.54 1.56
CA ARG A 207 16.83 12.61 2.54
C ARG A 207 15.43 13.11 2.87
N LEU A 208 15.19 13.34 4.15
CA LEU A 208 13.98 14.00 4.61
C LEU A 208 13.90 15.42 4.02
N SER A 209 12.69 15.98 3.97
CA SER A 209 12.41 17.32 3.48
C SER A 209 13.12 18.43 4.27
N ASP A 210 13.58 18.15 5.48
CA ASP A 210 14.42 19.03 6.30
C ASP A 210 15.93 18.87 6.04
N GLY A 211 16.32 18.04 5.07
CA GLY A 211 17.70 17.81 4.65
C GLY A 211 18.43 16.67 5.35
N ARG A 212 17.90 16.14 6.47
CA ARG A 212 18.52 14.99 7.17
C ARG A 212 18.54 13.77 6.26
N LYS A 213 19.69 13.09 6.22
CA LYS A 213 19.82 11.80 5.55
C LYS A 213 19.07 10.73 6.36
N VAL A 214 18.26 9.91 5.70
CA VAL A 214 17.71 8.72 6.36
C VAL A 214 18.85 7.71 6.53
N THR A 215 19.17 7.37 7.77
CA THR A 215 20.19 6.38 8.14
C THR A 215 19.61 5.28 9.03
N LYS A 216 20.38 4.22 9.30
CA LYS A 216 19.98 3.16 10.24
C LYS A 216 19.76 3.72 11.64
N GLU A 217 20.59 4.67 12.06
CA GLU A 217 20.53 5.35 13.36
C GLU A 217 19.26 6.19 13.47
N LEU A 218 18.97 7.03 12.46
CA LEU A 218 17.74 7.83 12.46
C LEU A 218 16.49 6.95 12.48
N PHE A 219 16.48 5.87 11.69
CA PHE A 219 15.38 4.91 11.70
C PHE A 219 15.18 4.28 13.09
N ARG A 220 16.25 3.84 13.75
CA ARG A 220 16.17 3.25 15.10
C ARG A 220 15.69 4.24 16.15
N THR A 221 16.16 5.48 16.10
CA THR A 221 15.63 6.56 16.96
C THR A 221 14.13 6.74 16.75
N VAL A 222 13.68 6.81 15.49
CA VAL A 222 12.25 6.94 15.20
C VAL A 222 11.47 5.69 15.65
N LEU A 223 12.02 4.49 15.50
CA LEU A 223 11.40 3.25 15.98
C LEU A 223 11.18 3.27 17.49
N ASP A 224 12.16 3.74 18.26
CA ASP A 224 12.06 3.87 19.72
C ASP A 224 10.96 4.87 20.10
N GLU A 225 10.99 6.05 19.50
CA GLU A 225 10.01 7.10 19.78
C GLU A 225 8.58 6.70 19.38
N GLU A 226 8.39 5.98 18.28
CA GLU A 226 7.06 5.50 17.89
C GLU A 226 6.59 4.35 18.81
N LEU A 227 7.48 3.48 19.29
CA LEU A 227 7.13 2.47 20.28
C LEU A 227 6.72 3.09 21.62
N ASP A 228 7.41 4.14 22.07
CA ASP A 228 7.04 4.89 23.27
C ASP A 228 5.64 5.52 23.14
N LYS A 229 5.32 6.10 21.97
CA LYS A 229 3.97 6.62 21.68
C LYS A 229 2.92 5.51 21.69
N ILE A 230 3.21 4.36 21.08
CA ILE A 230 2.30 3.20 21.07
C ILE A 230 2.05 2.71 22.50
N GLN A 231 3.10 2.62 23.33
CA GLN A 231 2.98 2.24 24.73
C GLN A 231 2.12 3.23 25.52
N ALA A 232 2.31 4.54 25.32
CA ALA A 232 1.51 5.58 25.96
C ALA A 232 0.02 5.49 25.58
N ILE A 233 -0.30 5.14 24.33
CA ILE A 233 -1.68 5.01 23.84
C ILE A 233 -2.33 3.70 24.35
N ARG A 234 -1.62 2.57 24.31
CA ARG A 234 -2.17 1.26 24.69
C ARG A 234 -2.15 1.00 26.19
N GLY A 235 -1.32 1.71 26.93
CA GLY A 235 -1.02 1.46 28.34
C GLY A 235 0.07 0.39 28.53
N PRO A 236 0.86 0.49 29.61
CA PRO A 236 2.04 -0.35 29.83
C PRO A 236 1.72 -1.84 29.92
N GLU A 237 0.58 -2.21 30.53
CA GLU A 237 0.19 -3.61 30.66
C GLU A 237 -0.17 -4.26 29.32
N ALA A 238 -0.94 -3.57 28.47
CA ALA A 238 -1.33 -4.09 27.17
C ALA A 238 -0.14 -4.16 26.21
N PHE A 239 0.81 -3.21 26.34
CA PHE A 239 2.06 -3.23 25.60
C PHE A 239 2.94 -4.42 26.02
N ALA A 240 3.15 -4.63 27.32
CA ALA A 240 3.97 -5.72 27.85
C ALA A 240 3.39 -7.12 27.56
N LYS A 241 2.07 -7.25 27.45
CA LYS A 241 1.41 -8.50 27.04
C LYS A 241 1.46 -8.75 25.52
N GLY A 242 1.82 -7.75 24.72
CA GLY A 242 1.95 -7.85 23.27
C GLY A 242 3.26 -8.51 22.85
N LYS A 243 3.45 -8.68 21.54
CA LYS A 243 4.72 -9.18 20.95
C LYS A 243 5.61 -8.04 20.43
N PHE A 244 5.57 -6.85 21.05
CA PHE A 244 6.27 -5.65 20.56
C PHE A 244 7.79 -5.78 20.55
N GLU A 245 8.40 -6.48 21.51
CA GLU A 245 9.85 -6.71 21.52
C GLU A 245 10.28 -7.55 20.32
N ALA A 246 9.57 -8.66 20.06
CA ALA A 246 9.82 -9.51 18.90
C ALA A 246 9.54 -8.77 17.58
N ALA A 247 8.46 -7.99 17.51
CA ALA A 247 8.12 -7.17 16.36
C ALA A 247 9.19 -6.09 16.09
N ARG A 248 9.65 -5.38 17.13
CA ARG A 248 10.75 -4.42 17.04
C ARG A 248 12.01 -5.07 16.48
N ALA A 249 12.43 -6.20 17.05
CA ALA A 249 13.65 -6.90 16.64
C ALA A 249 13.57 -7.33 15.16
N LEU A 250 12.47 -7.96 14.77
CA LEU A 250 12.28 -8.40 13.39
C LEU A 250 12.16 -7.22 12.42
N PHE A 251 11.44 -6.16 12.79
CA PHE A 251 11.28 -4.97 11.94
C PHE A 251 12.59 -4.20 11.75
N ASP A 252 13.42 -4.08 12.80
CA ASP A 252 14.77 -3.51 12.69
C ASP A 252 15.64 -4.32 11.73
N GLN A 253 15.65 -5.64 11.89
CA GLN A 253 16.42 -6.55 11.04
C GLN A 253 16.03 -6.39 9.57
N ILE A 254 14.76 -6.61 9.21
CA ILE A 254 14.31 -6.61 7.81
C ILE A 254 14.39 -5.24 7.11
N THR A 255 14.54 -4.17 7.88
CA THR A 255 14.65 -2.79 7.37
C THR A 255 16.12 -2.35 7.25
N THR A 256 16.98 -2.77 8.18
CA THR A 256 18.38 -2.32 8.26
C THR A 256 19.37 -3.29 7.65
N ASP A 257 19.02 -4.57 7.42
CA ASP A 257 19.87 -5.55 6.77
C ASP A 257 20.24 -5.16 5.32
N ASP A 258 21.51 -5.36 4.96
CA ASP A 258 22.03 -4.97 3.64
C ASP A 258 21.44 -5.80 2.51
N GLN A 259 21.07 -7.05 2.80
CA GLN A 259 20.28 -7.87 1.89
C GLN A 259 18.79 -7.60 2.09
N PHE A 260 18.10 -7.29 0.99
CA PHE A 260 16.66 -7.12 1.00
C PHE A 260 15.98 -8.49 1.11
N VAL A 261 15.40 -8.83 2.27
CA VAL A 261 14.58 -10.04 2.40
C VAL A 261 13.37 -9.95 1.48
N GLU A 262 13.08 -11.01 0.73
CA GLU A 262 12.07 -10.98 -0.35
C GLU A 262 10.65 -10.72 0.17
N PHE A 263 10.33 -11.25 1.35
CA PHE A 263 9.07 -11.04 2.06
C PHE A 263 9.30 -11.10 3.57
N LEU A 264 8.69 -10.18 4.34
CA LEU A 264 8.75 -10.15 5.80
C LEU A 264 8.12 -11.40 6.43
N THR A 265 7.19 -12.03 5.73
CA THR A 265 6.49 -13.22 6.20
C THR A 265 7.40 -14.43 6.29
N LEU A 266 8.50 -14.49 5.53
CA LEU A 266 9.46 -15.61 5.63
C LEU A 266 10.15 -15.66 7.00
N PRO A 267 10.90 -14.64 7.45
CA PRO A 267 11.46 -14.63 8.80
C PRO A 267 10.39 -14.46 9.88
N GLY A 268 9.23 -13.86 9.57
CA GLY A 268 8.10 -13.77 10.49
C GLY A 268 7.51 -15.14 10.83
N TYR A 269 7.38 -16.04 9.85
CA TYR A 269 6.80 -17.36 10.04
C TYR A 269 7.59 -18.22 11.02
N GLU A 270 8.93 -18.10 11.03
CA GLU A 270 9.83 -18.75 12.00
C GLU A 270 9.64 -18.26 13.45
N LYS A 271 8.83 -17.21 13.66
CA LYS A 271 8.50 -16.63 14.98
C LYS A 271 7.05 -16.91 15.40
N LEU A 272 6.29 -17.64 14.58
CA LEU A 272 4.97 -18.14 14.97
C LEU A 272 5.12 -19.45 15.73
N ASP A 273 4.29 -19.62 16.75
CA ASP A 273 4.18 -20.84 17.55
C ASP A 273 3.25 -21.86 16.88
#